data_AF-A0A382QS64-F1
#
_entry.id   AF-A0A382QS64-F1
#
_cell.length_a   1.000
_cell.length_b   1.000
_cell.length_c   1.000
_cell.angle_alpha   90.00
_cell.angle_beta   90.00
_cell.angle_gamma   90.00
#
_symmetry.space_group_name_H-M   'P 1'
#
loop_
_entity.id
_entity.type
_entity.pdbx_description
1 polymer ?
#
loop_
_entity_poly.entity_id
_entity_poly.type
_entity_poly.pdbx_seq_one_letter_code
_entity_poly.pdbx_strand_id
1 'polypeptide(L)'
;MAIELFGFSIGRVDKDEKRKKSFALPEPEDGALEAGPTGSAYGMHVDFEGLAKNEKDMIEKYRDMANFPECDQAIDDVINEAIVTNREESPVSISLEKSDLSDNIKESIKTEFTELVRLLDFRKVGYELVKKWYVDGRMYFHIIIDDKNPKRGILELRPIDP
;
A
#
# COMPACT_ATOMS: atom_id res chain seq x y z
N MET A 1 5.77 -17.80 -21.13
CA MET A 1 7.04 -17.33 -21.71
C MET A 1 7.50 -16.19 -20.79
N ALA A 2 8.58 -16.41 -20.05
CA ALA A 2 9.05 -15.46 -19.04
C ALA A 2 9.66 -14.24 -19.74
N ILE A 3 9.23 -13.04 -19.36
CA ILE A 3 9.85 -11.78 -19.77
C ILE A 3 10.47 -11.18 -18.52
N GLU A 4 11.77 -10.93 -18.57
CA GLU A 4 12.49 -10.21 -17.52
C GLU A 4 12.33 -8.70 -17.76
N LEU A 5 11.79 -8.01 -16.76
CA LEU A 5 11.71 -6.56 -16.75
C LEU A 5 12.11 -6.06 -15.36
N PHE A 6 13.07 -5.12 -15.31
CA PHE A 6 13.55 -4.48 -14.08
C PHE A 6 13.92 -5.44 -12.95
N GLY A 7 14.69 -6.50 -13.25
CA GLY A 7 15.24 -7.39 -12.22
C GLY A 7 14.22 -8.33 -11.55
N PHE A 8 12.94 -8.28 -11.94
CA PHE A 8 11.91 -9.23 -11.49
C PHE A 8 11.47 -10.15 -12.63
N SER A 9 11.38 -11.45 -12.34
CA SER A 9 10.73 -12.42 -13.21
C SER A 9 9.22 -12.39 -12.98
N ILE A 10 8.45 -11.84 -13.93
CA ILE A 10 6.99 -12.03 -13.95
C ILE A 10 6.71 -13.41 -14.56
N GLY A 11 6.53 -14.37 -13.67
CA GLY A 11 6.23 -15.76 -14.02
C GLY A 11 6.42 -16.65 -12.80
N ARG A 12 5.31 -17.09 -12.20
CA ARG A 12 5.33 -18.08 -11.12
C ARG A 12 5.80 -19.40 -11.74
N VAL A 13 6.91 -19.96 -11.26
CA VAL A 13 7.30 -21.33 -11.63
C VAL A 13 6.24 -22.24 -11.02
N ASP A 14 5.35 -22.77 -11.87
CA ASP A 14 4.26 -23.66 -11.51
C ASP A 14 4.77 -24.86 -10.71
N LYS A 15 4.51 -24.86 -9.40
CA LYS A 15 4.67 -26.05 -8.55
C LYS A 15 3.45 -26.40 -7.73
N ASP A 16 2.31 -25.73 -7.96
CA ASP A 16 1.04 -26.07 -7.32
C ASP A 16 -0.10 -26.10 -8.35
N GLU A 17 0.06 -26.93 -9.39
CA GLU A 17 -1.09 -27.49 -10.09
C GLU A 17 -1.81 -28.45 -9.14
N LYS A 18 -2.78 -27.94 -8.37
CA LYS A 18 -3.94 -28.74 -7.93
C LYS A 18 -5.10 -27.87 -7.44
N ARG A 19 -6.13 -27.85 -8.30
CA ARG A 19 -7.57 -27.75 -8.00
C ARG A 19 -8.11 -26.38 -7.56
N LYS A 20 -8.57 -25.63 -8.56
CA LYS A 20 -10.00 -25.33 -8.81
C LYS A 20 -10.10 -24.59 -10.16
N LYS A 21 -10.43 -25.29 -11.25
CA LYS A 21 -10.94 -24.64 -12.46
C LYS A 21 -12.39 -24.25 -12.19
N SER A 22 -12.60 -23.10 -11.57
CA SER A 22 -13.87 -22.39 -11.67
C SER A 22 -13.82 -21.54 -12.94
N PHE A 23 -14.88 -21.57 -13.75
CA PHE A 23 -15.03 -20.66 -14.89
C PHE A 23 -15.42 -19.24 -14.46
N ALA A 24 -15.75 -19.06 -13.17
CA ALA A 24 -15.91 -17.76 -12.57
C ALA A 24 -14.52 -17.16 -12.28
N LEU A 25 -14.31 -15.95 -12.77
CA LEU A 25 -13.19 -15.11 -12.39
C LEU A 25 -13.19 -14.89 -10.87
N PRO A 26 -12.02 -14.88 -10.21
CA PRO A 26 -11.94 -14.59 -8.79
C PRO A 26 -12.28 -13.12 -8.57
N GLU A 27 -13.51 -12.82 -8.13
CA GLU A 27 -13.93 -11.45 -7.82
C GLU A 27 -12.87 -10.77 -6.92
N PRO A 28 -12.18 -9.72 -7.39
CA PRO A 28 -11.31 -8.96 -6.53
C PRO A 28 -12.19 -8.28 -5.49
N GLU A 29 -11.96 -8.58 -4.21
CA GLU A 29 -12.81 -8.10 -3.13
C GLU A 29 -12.75 -6.57 -2.97
N ASP A 30 -11.65 -5.91 -3.38
CA ASP A 30 -11.54 -4.45 -3.44
C ASP A 30 -10.33 -3.97 -4.27
N GLY A 31 -10.40 -2.74 -4.79
CA GLY A 31 -9.28 -1.92 -5.29
C GLY A 31 -8.66 -2.32 -6.64
N ALA A 32 -8.67 -3.59 -7.01
CA ALA A 32 -8.10 -4.07 -8.27
C ALA A 32 -9.19 -4.27 -9.33
N LEU A 33 -9.04 -3.61 -10.48
CA LEU A 33 -9.88 -3.87 -11.65
C LEU A 33 -9.49 -5.20 -12.28
N GLU A 34 -10.46 -6.09 -12.50
CA GLU A 34 -10.23 -7.28 -13.31
C GLU A 34 -10.04 -6.89 -14.77
N ALA A 35 -8.81 -7.00 -15.27
CA ALA A 35 -8.61 -7.19 -16.70
C ALA A 35 -9.03 -8.63 -17.03
N GLY A 36 -10.19 -8.79 -17.66
CA GLY A 36 -10.74 -10.09 -18.03
C GLY A 36 -9.73 -10.96 -18.81
N PRO A 37 -9.87 -12.31 -18.78
CA PRO A 37 -8.89 -13.23 -19.31
C PRO A 37 -9.09 -13.34 -20.81
N THR A 38 -8.60 -12.37 -21.57
CA THR A 38 -8.48 -12.47 -23.03
C THR A 38 -7.01 -12.36 -23.40
N GLY A 39 -6.24 -13.38 -22.99
CA GLY A 39 -4.90 -13.58 -23.50
C GLY A 39 -4.97 -13.78 -25.01
N SER A 40 -4.61 -12.76 -25.79
CA SER A 40 -4.01 -12.82 -27.15
C SER A 40 -4.29 -11.60 -28.06
N ALA A 41 -5.03 -10.57 -27.61
CA ALA A 41 -5.27 -9.39 -28.45
C ALA A 41 -5.04 -8.07 -27.68
N TYR A 42 -3.82 -7.54 -27.80
CA TYR A 42 -3.42 -6.14 -27.69
C TYR A 42 -4.48 -5.14 -27.19
N GLY A 43 -4.38 -4.74 -25.91
CA GLY A 43 -4.50 -3.36 -25.42
C GLY A 43 -5.75 -2.50 -25.69
N MET A 44 -6.78 -2.99 -26.38
CA MET A 44 -7.83 -2.12 -26.94
C MET A 44 -9.12 -2.00 -26.10
N HIS A 45 -9.27 -2.78 -25.02
CA HIS A 45 -10.48 -2.77 -24.20
C HIS A 45 -10.20 -2.77 -22.69
N VAL A 46 -9.14 -2.09 -22.26
CA VAL A 46 -9.06 -1.62 -20.86
C VAL A 46 -9.06 -0.11 -20.94
N ASP A 47 -10.22 0.50 -20.67
CA ASP A 47 -10.38 1.95 -20.64
C ASP A 47 -9.72 2.53 -19.37
N PHE A 48 -8.39 2.48 -19.35
CA PHE A 48 -7.58 3.10 -18.30
C PHE A 48 -7.72 4.63 -18.31
N GLU A 49 -8.04 5.23 -19.46
CA GLU A 49 -8.07 6.69 -19.60
C GLU A 49 -9.35 7.31 -19.02
N GLY A 50 -10.52 6.69 -19.23
CA GLY A 50 -11.78 7.13 -18.63
C GLY A 50 -11.83 6.93 -17.11
N LEU A 51 -11.26 5.81 -16.63
CA LEU A 51 -11.22 5.49 -15.20
C LEU A 51 -10.23 6.38 -14.45
N ALA A 52 -9.00 6.54 -14.94
CA ALA A 52 -8.00 7.40 -14.29
C ALA A 52 -8.45 8.88 -14.24
N LYS A 53 -9.18 9.37 -15.25
CA LYS A 53 -9.78 10.71 -15.22
C LYS A 53 -10.83 10.84 -14.12
N ASN A 54 -11.74 9.87 -14.03
CA ASN A 54 -12.78 9.88 -13.01
C ASN A 54 -12.19 9.79 -11.59
N GLU A 55 -11.17 8.96 -11.39
CA GLU A 55 -10.48 8.84 -10.10
C GLU A 55 -9.78 10.13 -9.69
N LYS A 56 -9.08 10.78 -10.61
CA LYS A 56 -8.44 12.07 -10.37
C LYS A 56 -9.47 13.15 -10.03
N ASP A 57 -10.55 13.22 -10.79
CA ASP A 57 -11.64 14.17 -10.53
C ASP A 57 -12.28 13.94 -9.14
N MET A 58 -12.34 12.69 -8.67
CA MET A 58 -12.83 12.36 -7.33
C MET A 58 -11.86 12.80 -6.24
N ILE A 59 -10.55 12.58 -6.42
CA ILE A 59 -9.53 13.05 -5.46
C ILE A 59 -9.55 14.57 -5.36
N GLU A 60 -9.63 15.29 -6.49
CA GLU A 60 -9.74 16.74 -6.50
C GLU A 60 -10.98 17.21 -5.73
N LYS A 61 -12.14 16.57 -5.93
CA LYS A 61 -13.35 16.87 -5.14
C LYS A 61 -13.19 16.60 -3.65
N TYR A 62 -12.52 15.52 -3.25
CA TYR A 62 -12.27 15.23 -1.84
C TYR A 62 -11.36 16.27 -1.20
N ARG A 63 -10.30 16.68 -1.90
CA ARG A 63 -9.40 17.76 -1.45
C ARG A 63 -10.14 19.09 -1.35
N ASP A 64 -11.02 19.40 -2.31
CA ASP A 64 -11.86 20.60 -2.27
C ASP A 64 -12.83 20.58 -1.08
N MET A 65 -13.45 19.43 -0.79
CA MET A 65 -14.34 19.27 0.37
C MET A 65 -13.59 19.39 1.69
N ALA A 66 -12.36 18.87 1.76
CA ALA A 66 -11.52 18.98 2.95
C ALA A 66 -11.13 20.44 3.28
N ASN A 67 -11.23 21.38 2.32
CA ASN A 67 -10.96 22.80 2.56
C ASN A 67 -12.09 23.53 3.31
N PHE A 68 -13.30 22.95 3.41
CA PHE A 68 -14.37 23.55 4.19
C PHE A 68 -14.06 23.43 5.69
N PRO A 69 -14.15 24.52 6.50
CA PRO A 69 -13.75 24.49 7.90
C PRO A 69 -14.44 23.42 8.77
N GLU A 70 -15.71 23.16 8.52
CA GLU A 70 -16.49 22.13 9.23
C GLU A 70 -16.00 20.71 8.88
N CYS A 71 -15.62 20.49 7.62
CA CYS A 71 -15.08 19.22 7.16
C CYS A 71 -13.64 19.03 7.66
N ASP A 72 -12.79 20.06 7.61
CA ASP A 72 -11.42 20.02 8.14
C ASP A 72 -11.41 19.66 9.63
N GLN A 73 -12.30 20.29 10.41
CA GLN A 73 -12.45 19.97 11.83
C GLN A 73 -12.90 18.52 12.04
N ALA A 74 -13.88 18.03 11.27
CA ALA A 74 -14.33 16.65 11.38
C ALA A 74 -13.24 15.64 10.99
N ILE A 75 -12.44 15.95 9.97
CA ILE A 75 -11.30 15.13 9.55
C ILE A 75 -10.24 15.10 10.66
N ASP A 76 -9.91 16.25 11.24
CA ASP A 76 -8.95 16.36 12.34
C ASP A 76 -9.41 15.58 13.57
N ASP A 77 -10.69 15.63 13.93
CA ASP A 77 -11.24 14.84 15.04
C ASP A 77 -11.05 13.34 14.82
N VAL A 78 -11.37 12.83 13.61
CA VAL A 78 -11.17 11.41 13.25
C VAL A 78 -9.70 11.01 13.32
N ILE A 79 -8.79 11.84 12.82
CA ILE A 79 -7.35 11.51 12.80
C ILE A 79 -6.76 11.56 14.21
N ASN A 80 -7.18 12.50 15.04
CA ASN A 80 -6.75 12.59 16.43
C ASN A 80 -7.21 11.40 17.27
N GLU A 81 -8.39 10.84 16.98
CA GLU A 81 -8.82 9.57 17.59
C GLU A 81 -8.06 8.36 17.04
N ALA A 82 -7.70 8.37 15.75
CA ALA A 82 -7.01 7.26 15.10
C ALA A 82 -5.53 7.16 15.49
N ILE A 83 -4.83 8.29 15.63
CA ILE A 83 -3.39 8.34 15.93
C ILE A 83 -3.14 9.26 17.11
N VAL A 84 -2.69 8.64 18.20
CA VAL A 84 -2.18 9.35 19.37
C VAL A 84 -0.67 9.23 19.40
N THR A 85 0.04 10.32 19.13
CA THR A 85 1.50 10.37 19.25
C THR A 85 1.90 10.86 20.64
N ASN A 86 2.66 10.06 21.38
CA ASN A 86 3.31 10.48 22.62
C ASN A 86 4.80 10.80 22.37
N ARG A 87 5.43 11.62 23.22
CA ARG A 87 6.86 11.94 23.13
C ARG A 87 7.75 10.77 23.53
N GLU A 88 7.28 9.92 24.45
CA GLU A 88 8.07 8.84 25.05
C GLU A 88 7.92 7.51 24.31
N GLU A 89 6.77 7.28 23.66
CA GLU A 89 6.44 5.99 23.05
C GLU A 89 6.31 6.07 21.52
N SER A 90 6.55 4.93 20.86
CA SER A 90 6.29 4.82 19.42
C SER A 90 4.78 4.83 19.18
N PRO A 91 4.27 5.62 18.22
CA PRO A 91 2.84 5.73 17.95
C PRO A 91 2.22 4.43 17.40
N VAL A 92 3.02 3.54 16.82
CA VAL A 92 2.57 2.25 16.30
C VAL A 92 3.57 1.17 16.71
N SER A 93 3.06 0.01 17.12
CA SER A 93 3.83 -1.18 17.41
C SER A 93 3.13 -2.44 16.89
N ILE A 94 3.91 -3.46 16.57
CA ILE A 94 3.38 -4.76 16.10
C ILE A 94 3.22 -5.73 17.26
N SER A 95 2.01 -6.29 17.42
CA SER A 95 1.75 -7.37 18.37
C SER A 95 1.86 -8.73 17.67
N LEU A 96 2.75 -9.59 18.17
CA LEU A 96 3.00 -10.95 17.65
C LEU A 96 2.54 -12.04 18.63
N GLU A 97 1.65 -11.72 19.55
CA GLU A 97 1.24 -12.60 20.66
C GLU A 97 0.59 -13.91 20.20
N LYS A 98 -0.19 -13.85 19.12
CA LYS A 98 -0.90 -15.02 18.56
C LYS A 98 -0.09 -15.79 17.51
N SER A 99 1.21 -15.52 17.38
CA SER A 99 2.03 -16.17 16.35
C SER A 99 2.82 -17.36 16.93
N ASP A 100 2.74 -18.50 16.23
CA ASP A 100 3.52 -19.72 16.51
C ASP A 100 4.98 -19.61 16.02
N LEU A 101 5.55 -18.41 16.05
CA LEU A 101 6.91 -18.13 15.61
C LEU A 101 7.90 -18.27 16.77
N SER A 102 9.15 -18.62 16.46
CA SER A 102 10.22 -18.62 17.44
C SER A 102 10.55 -17.20 17.89
N ASP A 103 11.02 -17.05 19.14
CA ASP A 103 11.27 -15.73 19.74
C ASP A 103 12.29 -14.91 18.95
N ASN A 104 13.30 -15.56 18.36
CA ASN A 104 14.30 -14.90 17.51
C ASN A 104 13.67 -14.28 16.25
N ILE A 105 12.71 -14.98 15.62
CA ILE A 105 12.00 -14.44 14.44
C ILE A 105 11.08 -13.30 14.87
N LYS A 106 10.39 -13.44 16.02
CA LYS A 106 9.53 -12.37 16.55
C LYS A 106 10.32 -11.10 16.83
N GLU A 107 11.51 -11.21 17.42
CA GLU A 107 12.41 -10.09 17.68
C GLU A 107 12.94 -9.46 16.39
N SER A 108 13.31 -10.28 15.41
CA SER A 108 13.71 -9.80 14.09
C SER A 108 12.59 -8.99 13.42
N ILE A 109 11.35 -9.48 13.43
CA ILE A 109 10.20 -8.77 12.86
C ILE A 109 9.95 -7.44 13.58
N LYS A 110 10.04 -7.43 14.92
CA LYS A 110 9.88 -6.19 15.69
C LYS A 110 10.94 -5.15 15.36
N THR A 111 12.19 -5.59 15.17
CA THR A 111 13.31 -4.73 14.77
C THR A 111 13.07 -4.12 13.39
N GLU A 112 12.72 -4.95 12.40
CA GLU A 112 12.44 -4.49 11.03
C GLU A 112 11.20 -3.57 10.97
N PHE A 113 10.16 -3.87 11.75
CA PHE A 113 8.98 -3.00 11.84
C PHE A 113 9.33 -1.62 12.41
N THR A 114 10.18 -1.58 13.44
CA THR A 114 10.65 -0.31 14.03
C THR A 114 11.45 0.49 13.02
N GLU A 115 12.27 -0.19 12.20
CA GLU A 115 13.03 0.45 11.12
C GLU A 115 12.10 1.00 10.03
N LEU A 116 11.04 0.28 9.64
CA LEU A 116 10.03 0.79 8.69
C LEU A 116 9.33 2.05 9.20
N VAL A 117 8.90 2.05 10.46
CA VAL A 117 8.27 3.22 11.10
C VAL A 117 9.25 4.42 11.13
N ARG A 118 10.55 4.14 11.32
CA ARG A 118 11.62 5.14 11.25
C ARG A 118 11.82 5.67 9.83
N LEU A 119 11.82 4.82 8.81
CA LEU A 119 11.96 5.21 7.39
C LEU A 119 10.81 6.09 6.91
N LEU A 120 9.58 5.85 7.40
CA LEU A 120 8.41 6.68 7.12
C LEU A 120 8.40 8.01 7.90
N ASP A 121 9.36 8.22 8.83
CA ASP A 121 9.39 9.35 9.77
C ASP A 121 8.02 9.57 10.46
N PHE A 122 7.35 8.46 10.81
CA PHE A 122 5.95 8.46 11.23
C PHE A 122 5.73 9.25 12.53
N ARG A 123 6.77 9.39 13.37
CA ARG A 123 6.70 10.21 14.58
C ARG A 123 6.45 11.69 14.28
N LYS A 124 6.99 12.19 13.17
CA LYS A 124 6.89 13.61 12.79
C LYS A 124 5.77 13.84 11.78
N VAL A 125 5.62 12.94 10.81
CA VAL A 125 4.73 13.13 9.65
C VAL A 125 3.50 12.21 9.71
N GLY A 126 3.37 11.34 10.72
CA GLY A 126 2.29 10.34 10.79
C GLY A 126 0.88 10.95 10.75
N TYR A 127 0.67 12.07 11.44
CA TYR A 127 -0.61 12.80 11.39
C TYR A 127 -0.96 13.22 9.96
N GLU A 128 -0.05 13.95 9.31
CA GLU A 128 -0.22 14.42 7.93
C GLU A 128 -0.35 13.26 6.93
N LEU A 129 0.36 12.16 7.17
CA LEU A 129 0.33 10.99 6.31
C LEU A 129 -1.06 10.34 6.31
N VAL A 130 -1.64 10.16 7.50
CA VAL A 130 -2.98 9.59 7.62
C VAL A 130 -4.06 10.58 7.20
N LYS A 131 -3.86 11.88 7.43
CA LYS A 131 -4.73 12.93 6.87
C LYS A 131 -4.82 12.81 5.35
N LYS A 132 -3.67 12.75 4.68
CA LYS A 132 -3.61 12.59 3.22
C LYS A 132 -4.26 11.29 2.76
N TRP A 133 -3.98 10.17 3.42
CA TRP A 133 -4.61 8.90 3.07
C TRP A 133 -6.14 8.93 3.24
N TYR A 134 -6.63 9.56 4.32
CA TYR A 134 -8.06 9.65 4.61
C TYR A 134 -8.79 10.55 3.61
N VAL A 135 -8.19 11.69 3.23
CA VAL A 135 -8.77 12.62 2.25
C VAL A 135 -8.67 12.08 0.82
N ASP A 136 -7.50 11.58 0.42
CA ASP A 136 -7.28 11.09 -0.95
C ASP A 136 -7.88 9.68 -1.18
N GLY A 137 -8.27 8.99 -0.11
CA GLY A 137 -8.84 7.63 -0.10
C GLY A 137 -7.84 6.53 -0.43
N ARG A 138 -6.64 6.89 -0.90
CA ARG A 138 -5.57 5.96 -1.29
C ARG A 138 -4.21 6.59 -1.00
N MET A 139 -3.21 5.73 -0.80
CA MET A 139 -1.82 6.16 -0.69
C MET A 139 -0.92 5.02 -1.16
N TYR A 140 0.04 5.34 -2.03
CA TYR A 140 1.00 4.37 -2.55
C TYR A 140 2.43 4.80 -2.22
N PHE A 141 3.28 3.83 -1.96
CA PHE A 141 4.71 4.04 -1.74
C PHE A 141 5.51 3.22 -2.72
N HIS A 142 6.48 3.87 -3.36
CA HIS A 142 7.52 3.18 -4.10
C HIS A 142 8.60 2.71 -3.11
N ILE A 143 8.79 1.39 -3.06
CA ILE A 143 9.83 0.76 -2.24
C ILE A 143 11.15 0.82 -3.01
N ILE A 144 12.14 1.53 -2.46
CA ILE A 144 13.45 1.66 -3.08
C ILE A 144 14.43 0.71 -2.40
N ILE A 145 15.04 -0.15 -3.22
CA ILE A 145 16.01 -1.16 -2.81
C ILE A 145 17.32 -1.02 -3.59
N ASP A 146 18.41 -1.49 -3.00
CA ASP A 146 19.70 -1.61 -3.69
C ASP A 146 19.77 -2.96 -4.42
N ASP A 147 19.52 -2.96 -5.74
CA ASP A 147 19.55 -4.18 -6.56
C ASP A 147 20.90 -4.90 -6.51
N LYS A 148 22.00 -4.17 -6.28
CA LYS A 148 23.35 -4.76 -6.21
C LYS A 148 23.62 -5.41 -4.86
N ASN A 149 22.92 -4.98 -3.81
CA ASN A 149 23.07 -5.54 -2.48
C ASN A 149 21.73 -5.57 -1.72
N PRO A 150 20.86 -6.55 -2.03
CA PRO A 150 19.52 -6.64 -1.45
C PRO A 150 19.54 -6.89 0.06
N LYS A 151 20.68 -7.32 0.63
CA LYS A 151 20.84 -7.49 2.08
C LYS A 151 20.84 -6.18 2.86
N ARG A 152 21.01 -5.04 2.19
CA ARG A 152 20.88 -3.72 2.83
C ARG A 152 19.44 -3.37 3.19
N GLY A 153 18.47 -4.16 2.71
CA GLY A 153 17.06 -3.96 3.00
C GLY A 153 16.47 -2.78 2.23
N ILE A 154 15.38 -2.25 2.76
CA ILE A 154 14.65 -1.12 2.19
C ILE A 154 15.41 0.16 2.53
N LEU A 155 15.75 0.95 1.51
CA LEU A 155 16.51 2.18 1.69
C LEU A 155 15.59 3.37 2.00
N GLU A 156 14.52 3.50 1.23
CA GLU A 156 13.55 4.58 1.37
C GLU A 156 12.18 4.11 0.86
N LEU A 157 11.12 4.68 1.45
CA LEU A 157 9.76 4.56 0.97
C LEU A 157 9.36 5.92 0.41
N ARG A 158 9.24 6.03 -0.91
CA ARG A 158 8.89 7.29 -1.56
C ARG A 158 7.38 7.35 -1.77
N PRO A 159 6.65 8.31 -1.18
CA PRO A 159 5.23 8.45 -1.46
C PRO A 159 5.02 8.83 -2.93
N ILE A 160 4.02 8.22 -3.55
CA ILE A 160 3.54 8.55 -4.89
C ILE A 160 2.27 9.39 -4.71
N ASP A 161 2.22 10.56 -5.34
CA ASP A 161 1.01 11.40 -5.35
C ASP A 161 -0.05 10.69 -6.21
N PRO A 162 -1.25 10.44 -5.67
CA PRO A 162 -2.34 9.80 -6.40
C PRO A 162 -2.95 10.67 -7.51
#